data_AF-A0A1Y3N1N6-F1
#
_entry.id   AF-A0A1Y3N1N6-F1
#
_cell.length_a   1.000
_cell.length_b   1.000
_cell.length_c   1.000
_cell.angle_alpha   90.00
_cell.angle_beta   90.00
_cell.angle_gamma   90.00
#
_symmetry.space_group_name_H-M   'P 1'
#
loop_
_entity.id
_entity.type
_entity.pdbx_description
1 polymer ?
#
loop_
_entity_poly.entity_id
_entity_poly.type
_entity_poly.pdbx_seq_one_letter_code
_entity_poly.pdbx_strand_id
1 'polypeptide(L)'
;MNIRNSTFSNCIEENGIFKFDDEKSYCGVFNIRNTEFLYNESVKGGVVYVGLTDRSRCKISFYDSTFRNNIAKMYGGVIFSIDDSVKEKVLFDHCEFFNNTSDFGNIAYSLNMNSEPNFIFDDPSTLQELKSMSNSFVTNPTKLVFSTDSHQINEVYSGELINEEIIGKKKIFLVNI
;
A
#
# COMPACT_ATOMS: atom_id res chain seq x y z
N MET A 1 -7.92 17.09 -11.77
CA MET A 1 -6.68 17.88 -11.71
C MET A 1 -5.62 17.19 -12.55
N ASN A 2 -4.83 17.96 -13.30
CA ASN A 2 -3.71 17.41 -14.07
C ASN A 2 -2.42 18.01 -13.51
N ILE A 3 -1.45 17.16 -13.17
CA ILE A 3 -0.12 17.55 -12.68
C ILE A 3 0.89 16.94 -13.65
N ARG A 4 1.84 17.74 -14.13
CA ARG A 4 2.80 17.29 -15.15
C ARG A 4 4.16 17.92 -14.91
N ASN A 5 5.23 17.21 -15.24
CA ASN A 5 6.61 17.74 -15.23
C ASN A 5 6.94 18.45 -13.91
N SER A 6 6.57 17.81 -12.81
CA SER A 6 6.62 18.39 -11.47
C SER A 6 7.47 17.52 -10.55
N THR A 7 7.88 18.07 -9.42
CA THR A 7 8.58 17.34 -8.37
C THR A 7 7.90 17.62 -7.03
N PHE A 8 7.56 16.57 -6.30
CA PHE A 8 7.16 16.63 -4.91
C PHE A 8 8.29 16.05 -4.09
N SER A 9 8.92 16.87 -3.25
CA SER A 9 10.08 16.42 -2.50
C SER A 9 10.16 16.98 -1.10
N ASN A 10 10.68 16.17 -0.18
CA ASN A 10 10.83 16.52 1.24
C ASN A 10 9.50 16.93 1.89
N CYS A 11 8.38 16.38 1.42
CA CYS A 11 7.08 16.54 2.06
C CYS A 11 7.02 15.62 3.29
N ILE A 12 6.46 16.12 4.39
CA ILE A 12 6.25 15.36 5.63
C ILE A 12 4.76 15.41 5.93
N GLU A 13 4.08 14.28 5.80
CA GLU A 13 2.64 14.17 6.00
C GLU A 13 2.31 13.08 7.00
N GLU A 14 1.13 13.12 7.62
CA GLU A 14 0.69 11.98 8.43
C GLU A 14 0.31 10.79 7.53
N ASN A 15 -0.51 11.08 6.52
CA ASN A 15 -0.97 10.16 5.50
C ASN A 15 -0.55 10.77 4.17
N GLY A 16 0.01 9.97 3.25
CA GLY A 16 0.69 10.42 2.03
C GLY A 16 0.14 11.65 1.32
N ILE A 17 1.00 12.30 0.53
CA ILE A 17 0.73 13.53 -0.25
C ILE A 17 -0.68 13.55 -0.87
N PHE A 18 -1.13 12.42 -1.41
CA PHE A 18 -2.52 12.23 -1.84
C PHE A 18 -3.26 11.31 -0.86
N LYS A 19 -4.27 11.86 -0.20
CA LYS A 19 -5.14 11.14 0.74
C LYS A 19 -6.55 10.99 0.20
N PHE A 20 -7.06 9.77 0.21
CA PHE A 20 -8.46 9.45 -0.07
C PHE A 20 -9.08 8.72 1.14
N ASP A 21 -10.05 9.36 1.80
CA ASP A 21 -10.87 8.76 2.85
C ASP A 21 -12.27 9.39 2.87
N ASP A 22 -13.26 8.64 3.37
CA ASP A 22 -14.67 9.07 3.33
C ASP A 22 -15.04 10.12 4.38
N GLU A 23 -14.13 10.48 5.29
CA GLU A 23 -14.40 11.43 6.37
C GLU A 23 -14.79 12.82 5.85
N LYS A 24 -14.39 13.17 4.63
CA LYS A 24 -14.69 14.46 4.01
C LYS A 24 -15.00 14.23 2.53
N SER A 25 -16.28 14.23 2.17
CA SER A 25 -16.88 13.82 0.89
C SER A 25 -16.41 14.54 -0.40
N TYR A 26 -15.22 15.12 -0.43
CA TYR A 26 -14.61 15.77 -1.59
C TYR A 26 -13.39 14.98 -2.05
N CYS A 27 -13.53 14.30 -3.18
CA CYS A 27 -12.37 13.84 -3.90
C CYS A 27 -12.54 13.99 -5.41
N GLY A 28 -11.42 14.00 -6.12
CA GLY A 28 -11.36 14.28 -7.54
C GLY A 28 -10.66 13.19 -8.34
N VAL A 29 -10.60 13.42 -9.65
CA VAL A 29 -9.79 12.64 -10.58
C VAL A 29 -8.47 13.38 -10.78
N PHE A 30 -7.36 12.71 -10.50
CA PHE A 30 -5.99 13.21 -10.62
C PHE A 30 -5.27 12.43 -11.71
N ASN A 31 -4.72 13.14 -12.70
CA ASN A 31 -3.80 12.55 -13.67
C ASN A 31 -2.44 13.21 -13.48
N ILE A 32 -1.45 12.42 -13.07
CA ILE A 32 -0.11 12.85 -12.75
C ILE A 32 0.82 12.22 -13.77
N ARG A 33 1.61 13.03 -14.49
CA ARG A 33 2.46 12.53 -15.56
C ARG A 33 3.87 13.09 -15.47
N ASN A 34 4.87 12.27 -15.77
CA ASN A 34 6.27 12.69 -15.80
C ASN A 34 6.63 13.52 -14.56
N THR A 35 6.33 12.98 -13.39
CA THR A 35 6.46 13.66 -12.10
C THR A 35 7.31 12.83 -11.18
N GLU A 36 8.13 13.48 -10.37
CA GLU A 36 9.01 12.84 -9.42
C GLU A 36 8.51 13.01 -7.98
N PHE A 37 8.54 11.93 -7.21
CA PHE A 37 8.25 11.91 -5.78
C PHE A 37 9.51 11.49 -5.04
N LEU A 38 10.19 12.44 -4.39
CA LEU A 38 11.54 12.27 -3.86
C LEU A 38 11.59 12.56 -2.35
N TYR A 39 12.09 11.62 -1.55
CA TYR A 39 12.35 11.88 -0.12
C TYR A 39 11.12 12.33 0.68
N ASN A 40 9.93 11.86 0.33
CA ASN A 40 8.72 12.18 1.08
C ASN A 40 8.55 11.21 2.24
N GLU A 41 8.10 11.71 3.38
CA GLU A 41 7.92 10.94 4.61
C GLU A 41 6.46 10.95 5.04
N SER A 42 5.95 9.78 5.43
CA SER A 42 4.64 9.68 6.09
C SER A 42 4.58 8.57 7.14
N VAL A 43 3.46 8.48 7.86
CA VAL A 43 3.20 7.31 8.72
C VAL A 43 2.71 6.13 7.86
N LYS A 44 1.80 6.41 6.92
CA LYS A 44 1.20 5.44 6.00
C LYS A 44 1.10 6.00 4.59
N GLY A 45 1.54 5.21 3.61
CA GLY A 45 1.51 5.61 2.21
C GLY A 45 2.48 6.75 1.96
N GLY A 46 3.73 6.48 1.60
CA GLY A 46 4.74 7.54 1.43
C GLY A 46 4.29 8.64 0.46
N VAL A 47 3.45 8.29 -0.51
CA VAL A 47 2.84 9.24 -1.47
C VAL A 47 1.33 9.13 -1.51
N VAL A 48 0.76 7.93 -1.43
CA VAL A 48 -0.69 7.72 -1.57
C VAL A 48 -1.24 6.97 -0.38
N TYR A 49 -2.29 7.53 0.22
CA TYR A 49 -3.09 6.88 1.24
C TYR A 49 -4.52 6.67 0.74
N VAL A 50 -5.01 5.44 0.83
CA VAL A 50 -6.40 5.08 0.52
C VAL A 50 -7.03 4.38 1.74
N GLY A 51 -7.86 5.12 2.47
CA GLY A 51 -8.71 4.56 3.52
C GLY A 51 -9.95 3.88 2.95
N LEU A 52 -10.87 3.47 3.81
CA LEU A 52 -12.17 2.95 3.38
C LEU A 52 -12.95 4.06 2.66
N THR A 53 -13.37 3.79 1.42
CA THR A 53 -14.19 4.72 0.66
C THR A 53 -15.38 4.02 -0.02
N ASP A 54 -16.55 4.10 0.61
CA ASP A 54 -17.80 3.43 0.23
C ASP A 54 -18.39 3.98 -1.08
N ARG A 55 -18.08 5.23 -1.45
CA ARG A 55 -18.77 5.93 -2.56
C ARG A 55 -17.89 6.91 -3.34
N SER A 56 -16.58 6.87 -3.12
CA SER A 56 -15.70 7.90 -3.64
C SER A 56 -15.41 7.66 -5.13
N ARG A 57 -15.68 8.67 -5.97
CA ARG A 57 -15.25 8.69 -7.39
C ARG A 57 -13.77 9.07 -7.51
N CYS A 58 -12.99 8.90 -6.45
CA CYS A 58 -11.60 9.31 -6.43
C CYS A 58 -10.85 8.41 -7.40
N LYS A 59 -10.09 9.04 -8.29
CA LYS A 59 -9.16 8.32 -9.12
C LYS A 59 -7.86 9.08 -9.13
N ILE A 60 -6.76 8.37 -8.99
CA ILE A 60 -5.42 8.90 -9.20
C ILE A 60 -4.68 7.96 -10.14
N SER A 61 -4.17 8.53 -11.21
CA SER A 61 -3.38 7.81 -12.19
C SER A 61 -2.04 8.49 -12.32
N PHE A 62 -0.98 7.73 -12.13
CA PHE A 62 0.40 8.13 -12.34
C PHE A 62 0.89 7.52 -13.65
N TYR A 63 1.48 8.35 -14.50
CA TYR A 63 2.01 7.97 -15.81
C TYR A 63 3.47 8.40 -15.89
N ASP A 64 4.36 7.50 -16.33
CA ASP A 64 5.77 7.84 -16.59
C ASP A 64 6.43 8.55 -15.39
N SER A 65 6.07 8.18 -14.16
CA SER A 65 6.45 8.92 -12.95
C SER A 65 7.40 8.12 -12.08
N THR A 66 8.26 8.81 -11.33
CA THR A 66 9.30 8.16 -10.52
C THR A 66 9.05 8.37 -9.04
N PHE A 67 9.10 7.29 -8.27
CA PHE A 67 8.97 7.27 -6.82
C PHE A 67 10.30 6.82 -6.23
N ARG A 68 11.06 7.73 -5.63
CA ARG A 68 12.39 7.43 -5.11
C ARG A 68 12.58 7.91 -3.68
N ASN A 69 13.17 7.05 -2.84
CA ASN A 69 13.53 7.36 -1.46
C ASN A 69 12.36 7.87 -0.62
N ASN A 70 11.12 7.46 -0.93
CA ASN A 70 9.97 7.79 -0.09
C ASN A 70 9.90 6.80 1.07
N ILE A 71 9.53 7.30 2.25
CA ILE A 71 9.55 6.56 3.50
C ILE A 71 8.16 6.61 4.12
N ALA A 72 7.55 5.46 4.37
CA ALA A 72 6.41 5.36 5.27
C ALA A 72 6.86 4.65 6.55
N LYS A 73 6.60 5.23 7.72
CA LYS A 73 7.06 4.66 9.00
C LYS A 73 6.51 3.25 9.24
N MET A 74 5.28 2.97 8.80
CA MET A 74 4.64 1.69 9.06
C MET A 74 4.31 0.93 7.78
N TYR A 75 3.45 1.50 6.92
CA TYR A 75 2.84 0.72 5.83
C TYR A 75 2.89 1.47 4.51
N GLY A 76 3.27 0.76 3.44
CA GLY A 76 3.19 1.27 2.08
C GLY A 76 4.17 2.40 1.80
N GLY A 77 5.45 2.09 1.58
CA GLY A 77 6.49 3.09 1.30
C GLY A 77 6.17 4.01 0.11
N VAL A 78 5.28 3.59 -0.79
CA VAL A 78 4.66 4.46 -1.80
C VAL A 78 3.15 4.57 -1.59
N ILE A 79 2.45 3.45 -1.50
CA ILE A 79 1.01 3.41 -1.35
C ILE A 79 0.57 2.47 -0.23
N PHE A 80 -0.30 3.00 0.62
CA PHE A 80 -1.10 2.24 1.57
C PHE A 80 -2.56 2.25 1.14
N SER A 81 -3.20 1.08 1.11
CA SER A 81 -4.64 0.95 0.90
C SER A 81 -5.27 -0.12 1.77
N ILE A 82 -6.42 0.21 2.37
CA ILE A 82 -7.36 -0.75 2.97
C ILE A 82 -8.71 -0.82 2.25
N ASP A 83 -8.82 -0.15 1.10
CA ASP A 83 -10.02 -0.16 0.26
C ASP A 83 -10.01 -1.37 -0.68
N ASP A 84 -11.10 -2.13 -0.69
CA ASP A 84 -11.25 -3.33 -1.53
C ASP A 84 -11.31 -3.00 -3.03
N SER A 85 -11.79 -1.80 -3.38
CA SER A 85 -11.94 -1.30 -4.74
C SER A 85 -10.79 -0.39 -5.21
N VAL A 86 -9.66 -0.34 -4.47
CA VAL A 86 -8.50 0.50 -4.82
C VAL A 86 -7.98 0.27 -6.25
N LYS A 87 -8.15 -0.96 -6.77
CA LYS A 87 -7.77 -1.31 -8.14
C LYS A 87 -8.44 -0.44 -9.21
N GLU A 88 -9.64 0.07 -8.92
CA GLU A 88 -10.38 0.96 -9.83
C GLU A 88 -10.06 2.45 -9.61
N LYS A 89 -9.38 2.76 -8.50
CA LYS A 89 -9.10 4.11 -7.99
C LYS A 89 -7.65 4.52 -8.21
N VAL A 90 -6.71 3.59 -8.17
CA VAL A 90 -5.28 3.88 -8.28
C VAL A 90 -4.64 3.11 -9.41
N LEU A 91 -3.97 3.85 -10.30
CA LEU A 91 -3.19 3.31 -11.40
C LEU A 91 -1.76 3.87 -11.37
N PHE A 92 -0.78 2.98 -11.49
CA PHE A 92 0.60 3.28 -11.82
C PHE A 92 0.91 2.68 -13.19
N ASP A 93 1.11 3.53 -14.18
CA ASP A 93 1.34 3.15 -15.57
C ASP A 93 2.74 3.63 -15.98
N HIS A 94 3.62 2.69 -16.34
CA HIS A 94 5.03 2.93 -16.68
C HIS A 94 5.77 3.77 -15.61
N CYS A 95 5.49 3.51 -14.34
CA CYS A 95 6.14 4.20 -13.23
C CYS A 95 7.36 3.44 -12.71
N GLU A 96 8.34 4.16 -12.17
CA GLU A 96 9.55 3.56 -11.61
C GLU A 96 9.59 3.72 -10.08
N PHE A 97 10.08 2.69 -9.38
CA PHE A 97 10.10 2.64 -7.91
C PHE A 97 11.51 2.30 -7.40
N PHE A 98 12.16 3.24 -6.72
CA PHE A 98 13.54 3.07 -6.26
C PHE A 98 13.70 3.37 -4.77
N ASN A 99 14.20 2.40 -4.01
CA ASN A 99 14.61 2.59 -2.62
C ASN A 99 13.54 3.28 -1.75
N ASN A 100 12.27 2.99 -2.02
CA ASN A 100 11.18 3.35 -1.12
C ASN A 100 11.16 2.33 0.02
N THR A 101 10.83 2.77 1.24
CA THR A 101 10.94 1.92 2.43
C THR A 101 9.76 2.07 3.36
N SER A 102 9.36 0.98 3.98
CA SER A 102 8.48 0.94 5.15
C SER A 102 8.68 -0.34 5.95
N ASP A 103 8.16 -0.40 7.17
CA ASP A 103 8.17 -1.63 7.95
C ASP A 103 7.44 -2.75 7.21
N PHE A 104 6.33 -2.42 6.54
CA PHE A 104 5.55 -3.35 5.73
C PHE A 104 5.22 -2.76 4.37
N GLY A 105 5.67 -3.41 3.29
CA GLY A 105 5.32 -3.01 1.92
C GLY A 105 6.06 -1.76 1.44
N ASN A 106 7.36 -1.88 1.16
CA ASN A 106 8.23 -0.83 0.64
C ASN A 106 7.65 -0.07 -0.56
N ILE A 107 6.80 -0.71 -1.36
CA ILE A 107 6.02 -0.09 -2.44
C ILE A 107 4.53 -0.15 -2.05
N ALA A 108 4.04 -1.39 -2.07
CA ALA A 108 2.69 -1.90 -1.86
C ALA A 108 2.28 -2.26 -0.43
N TYR A 109 1.37 -1.56 0.23
CA TYR A 109 0.53 -2.21 1.26
C TYR A 109 -0.94 -2.21 0.83
N SER A 110 -1.58 -3.38 0.82
CA SER A 110 -2.96 -3.56 0.36
C SER A 110 -3.78 -4.43 1.32
N LEU A 111 -5.10 -4.24 1.36
CA LEU A 111 -5.99 -5.05 2.20
C LEU A 111 -5.80 -6.56 1.95
N ASN A 112 -5.80 -6.97 0.69
CA ASN A 112 -5.54 -8.33 0.22
C ASN A 112 -5.01 -8.32 -1.23
N MET A 113 -4.63 -9.49 -1.76
CA MET A 113 -4.06 -9.60 -3.11
C MET A 113 -5.01 -9.17 -4.24
N ASN A 114 -6.33 -9.26 -4.02
CA ASN A 114 -7.32 -8.85 -5.02
C ASN A 114 -7.57 -7.34 -5.00
N SER A 115 -7.23 -6.68 -3.90
CA SER A 115 -7.35 -5.24 -3.69
C SER A 115 -5.99 -4.55 -3.76
N GLU A 116 -5.09 -5.01 -4.61
CA GLU A 116 -3.88 -4.26 -4.93
C GLU A 116 -4.19 -3.17 -5.98
N PRO A 117 -3.50 -2.01 -5.95
CA PRO A 117 -3.55 -1.03 -7.02
C PRO A 117 -3.17 -1.64 -8.37
N ASN A 118 -3.58 -1.01 -9.47
CA ASN A 118 -3.14 -1.45 -10.80
C ASN A 118 -1.73 -0.94 -11.11
N PHE A 119 -0.84 -1.85 -11.47
CA PHE A 119 0.50 -1.55 -11.97
C PHE A 119 0.63 -2.08 -13.39
N ILE A 120 0.93 -1.21 -14.35
CA ILE A 120 1.06 -1.53 -15.77
C ILE A 120 2.47 -1.18 -16.22
N PHE A 121 3.09 -2.13 -16.93
CA PHE A 121 4.42 -2.03 -17.51
C PHE A 121 4.40 -2.62 -18.91
N ASP A 122 5.33 -2.21 -19.76
CA ASP A 122 5.50 -2.81 -21.09
C ASP A 122 5.96 -4.26 -21.02
N ASP A 123 6.86 -4.57 -20.08
CA ASP A 123 7.29 -5.94 -19.79
C ASP A 123 6.56 -6.46 -18.54
N PRO A 124 5.68 -7.46 -18.66
CA PRO A 124 4.98 -8.08 -17.53
C PRO A 124 5.92 -8.69 -16.47
N SER A 125 7.17 -9.03 -16.83
CA SER A 125 8.16 -9.54 -15.87
C SER A 125 8.51 -8.50 -14.81
N THR A 126 8.46 -7.20 -15.15
CA THR A 126 8.79 -6.08 -14.25
C THR A 126 7.97 -6.13 -12.96
N LEU A 127 6.65 -6.37 -13.06
CA LEU A 127 5.81 -6.48 -11.88
C LEU A 127 6.15 -7.72 -11.04
N GLN A 128 6.52 -8.83 -11.68
CA GLN A 128 6.94 -10.04 -10.97
C GLN A 128 8.26 -9.83 -10.23
N GLU A 129 9.22 -9.18 -10.86
CA GLU A 129 10.50 -8.81 -10.26
C GLU A 129 10.28 -7.91 -9.05
N LEU A 130 9.49 -6.84 -9.20
CA LEU A 130 9.14 -5.95 -8.10
C LEU A 130 8.48 -6.72 -6.95
N LYS A 131 7.51 -7.60 -7.22
CA LYS A 131 6.85 -8.44 -6.20
C LYS A 131 7.78 -9.49 -5.57
N SER A 132 8.82 -9.92 -6.26
CA SER A 132 9.81 -10.87 -5.74
C SER A 132 10.80 -10.22 -4.76
N MET A 133 10.94 -8.89 -4.80
CA MET A 133 11.76 -8.15 -3.85
C MET A 133 11.17 -8.29 -2.44
N SER A 134 12.03 -8.54 -1.46
CA SER A 134 11.61 -8.67 -0.06
C SER A 134 10.86 -7.43 0.41
N ASN A 135 9.74 -7.65 1.11
CA ASN A 135 8.88 -6.61 1.69
C ASN A 135 8.35 -5.58 0.69
N SER A 136 8.38 -5.81 -0.62
CA SER A 136 7.96 -4.82 -1.63
C SER A 136 6.45 -4.62 -1.68
N PHE A 137 5.71 -5.72 -1.79
CA PHE A 137 4.26 -5.80 -1.81
C PHE A 137 3.83 -6.68 -0.66
N VAL A 138 3.07 -6.11 0.26
CA VAL A 138 2.56 -6.80 1.44
C VAL A 138 1.06 -6.61 1.49
N THR A 139 0.38 -7.65 1.97
CA THR A 139 -1.04 -7.58 2.30
C THR A 139 -1.24 -7.94 3.76
N ASN A 140 -2.38 -7.56 4.32
CA ASN A 140 -2.75 -8.06 5.63
C ASN A 140 -2.85 -9.60 5.60
N PRO A 141 -2.19 -10.36 6.51
CA PRO A 141 -2.36 -11.80 6.58
C PRO A 141 -3.83 -12.17 6.83
N THR A 142 -4.42 -12.94 5.91
CA THR A 142 -5.84 -13.36 6.00
C THR A 142 -6.04 -14.80 6.46
N LYS A 143 -4.96 -15.60 6.53
CA LYS A 143 -5.02 -17.03 6.89
C LYS A 143 -3.77 -17.48 7.63
N LEU A 144 -3.96 -18.32 8.64
CA LEU A 144 -2.90 -19.07 9.32
C LEU A 144 -3.02 -20.54 8.92
N VAL A 145 -1.96 -21.13 8.38
CA VAL A 145 -1.91 -22.55 8.00
C VAL A 145 -0.93 -23.27 8.92
N PHE A 146 -1.41 -24.32 9.58
CA PHE A 146 -0.59 -25.14 10.48
C PHE A 146 -0.03 -26.33 9.71
N SER A 147 1.28 -26.57 9.80
CA SER A 147 1.87 -27.84 9.37
C SER A 147 1.51 -28.94 10.37
N THR A 148 1.27 -30.16 9.91
CA THR A 148 0.90 -31.32 10.75
C THR A 148 1.89 -31.62 11.87
N ASP A 149 3.13 -31.14 11.75
CA ASP A 149 4.26 -31.54 12.59
C ASP A 149 4.63 -30.48 13.64
N SER A 150 3.96 -29.32 13.65
CA SER A 150 4.22 -28.22 14.57
C SER A 150 2.91 -27.61 15.07
N HIS A 151 2.65 -27.78 16.38
CA HIS A 151 1.46 -27.24 17.06
C HIS A 151 1.77 -25.96 17.85
N GLN A 152 2.94 -25.36 17.64
CA GLN A 152 3.36 -24.16 18.38
C GLN A 152 3.43 -22.96 17.44
N ILE A 153 2.46 -22.06 17.60
CA ILE A 153 2.62 -20.67 17.18
C ILE A 153 3.29 -19.96 18.35
N ASN A 154 4.54 -19.55 18.15
CA ASN A 154 5.22 -18.74 19.16
C ASN A 154 4.72 -17.30 19.09
N GLU A 155 4.59 -16.73 17.89
CA GLU A 155 4.20 -15.33 17.68
C GLU A 155 3.41 -15.18 16.35
N VAL A 156 2.38 -14.34 16.35
CA VAL A 156 1.71 -13.86 15.13
C VAL A 156 1.77 -12.34 15.13
N TYR A 157 2.50 -11.79 14.18
CA TYR A 157 2.57 -10.35 13.97
C TYR A 157 1.50 -9.96 12.95
N SER A 158 0.39 -9.43 13.45
CA SER A 158 -0.71 -8.91 12.64
C SER A 158 -0.91 -7.43 12.96
N GLY A 159 -1.09 -6.61 11.92
CA GLY A 159 -1.46 -5.20 12.06
C GLY A 159 -2.94 -4.99 12.45
N GLU A 160 -3.73 -6.06 12.45
CA GLU A 160 -5.15 -6.09 12.83
C GLU A 160 -5.47 -7.19 13.85
N LEU A 161 -6.65 -7.10 14.48
CA LEU A 161 -7.21 -8.14 15.34
C LEU A 161 -7.38 -9.44 14.55
N ILE A 162 -6.73 -10.52 15.01
CA ILE A 162 -6.90 -11.85 14.40
C ILE A 162 -8.30 -12.34 14.73
N ASN A 163 -9.15 -12.46 13.72
CA ASN A 163 -10.51 -12.97 13.86
C ASN A 163 -10.50 -14.42 14.40
N GLU A 164 -11.39 -14.73 15.34
CA GLU A 164 -11.55 -16.07 15.94
C GLU A 164 -11.82 -17.17 14.89
N GLU A 165 -12.33 -16.81 13.71
CA GLU A 165 -12.54 -17.75 12.60
C GLU A 165 -11.22 -18.25 11.95
N ILE A 166 -10.13 -17.48 12.06
CA ILE A 166 -8.81 -17.84 11.51
C ILE A 166 -8.11 -18.86 12.42
N ILE A 167 -8.38 -18.79 13.73
CA ILE A 167 -7.79 -19.65 14.75
C ILE A 167 -8.85 -20.64 15.21
N GLY A 168 -9.13 -21.67 14.42
CA GLY A 168 -10.21 -22.63 14.71
C GLY A 168 -10.35 -22.99 16.20
N LYS A 169 -11.42 -22.50 16.85
CA LYS A 169 -11.87 -22.74 18.25
C LYS A 169 -10.79 -22.95 19.33
N LYS A 170 -9.59 -22.37 19.20
CA LYS A 170 -8.59 -22.35 20.29
C LYS A 170 -8.31 -20.91 20.66
N LYS A 171 -8.65 -20.55 21.90
CA LYS A 171 -8.33 -19.24 22.48
C LYS A 171 -6.82 -19.04 22.48
N ILE A 172 -6.34 -18.09 21.69
CA ILE A 172 -5.00 -17.53 21.81
C ILE A 172 -5.15 -16.18 22.50
N PHE A 173 -4.34 -15.95 23.53
CA PHE A 173 -4.27 -14.66 24.21
C PHE A 173 -3.18 -13.84 23.54
N LEU A 174 -3.52 -12.62 23.10
CA LEU A 174 -2.53 -11.65 22.64
C LEU A 174 -1.82 -11.06 23.87
N VAL A 175 -0.50 -11.12 23.89
CA VAL A 175 0.32 -10.40 24.88
C VAL A 175 0.82 -9.14 24.19
N ASN A 176 0.36 -7.98 24.66
CA ASN A 176 0.92 -6.70 24.25
C ASN A 176 2.30 -6.54 24.92
N ILE A 177 3.36 -6.38 24.14
CA ILE A 177 4.68 -5.92 24.60
C ILE A 177 4.86 -4.49 24.10
#